data_AF-A0A7X7DUX7-F1
#
_entry.id   AF-A0A7X7DUX7-F1
#
_cell.length_a   1.000
_cell.length_b   1.000
_cell.length_c   1.000
_cell.angle_alpha   90.00
_cell.angle_beta   90.00
_cell.angle_gamma   90.00
#
_symmetry.space_group_name_H-M   'P 1'
#
loop_
_entity.id
_entity.type
_entity.pdbx_description
1 polymer ?
#
loop_
_entity_poly.entity_id
_entity_poly.type
_entity_poly.pdbx_seq_one_letter_code
_entity_poly.pdbx_strand_id
1 'polypeptide(L)'
;LMNTETGKTMLSKFAQRTAWMGPAAMNRLSRLTGMEERQIRDLASWTWKELTKERRLWGNRAAAQAGAAGGNFAGSQAGQAAKRNAEKRIADGKKLIDKLQATTKQKEFRKLALQLQQNKTAVALANDPSVPAALRAKLNKTLQEINRRVDKNTARGIVNKVRSVNKKVEDFVRTELPQAGSKAGTKIDQFLRDNPGLTREDVLFANRVESFLRKNPGMRREDILVRSRTVSGVDPTKLGRDRDVYFQFVDRRGKVLGDVHHDIAAPIYNQKLQAATGLSSKQLDHTVTSTWHPDSYNPGRMASDGPRRQLVDDIVKGRAAGKLARPQDIRDTVAGKAKEWFDDARRLEAAGNPSAAAEAYAEGMRQLGKDYERHVAPFLRNQNLDPAAALPPRLKAALDIFKKVEQGTTSGAYTPEQGLRALQSLSCRTPGGGNIPMSPDKAAEDLGLFIEMMNKWMIQGR
;
A
#
# COMPACT_ATOMS: atom_id res chain seq x y z
N LEU A 1 19.10 34.53 11.29
CA LEU A 1 18.18 33.49 10.78
C LEU A 1 18.49 32.08 11.30
N MET A 2 19.74 31.62 11.26
CA MET A 2 20.09 30.26 11.73
C MET A 2 19.92 30.03 13.25
N ASN A 3 19.85 31.10 14.05
CA ASN A 3 19.77 31.01 15.52
C ASN A 3 18.32 30.92 16.05
N THR A 4 17.31 30.95 15.18
CA THR A 4 15.90 30.84 15.58
C THR A 4 15.23 29.69 14.85
N GLU A 5 14.30 28.99 15.50
CA GLU A 5 13.54 27.88 14.85
C GLU A 5 12.80 28.35 13.60
N THR A 6 12.17 29.52 13.67
CA THR A 6 11.48 30.15 12.54
C THR A 6 12.44 30.42 11.38
N GLY A 7 13.64 30.94 11.68
CA GLY A 7 14.65 31.21 10.66
C GLY A 7 15.26 29.94 10.07
N LYS A 8 15.51 28.89 10.88
CA LYS A 8 15.90 27.55 10.40
C LYS A 8 14.83 26.94 9.49
N THR A 9 13.55 27.10 9.85
CA THR A 9 12.41 26.61 9.04
C THR A 9 12.30 27.34 7.71
N MET A 10 12.44 28.67 7.71
CA MET A 10 12.43 29.49 6.49
C MET A 10 13.61 29.13 5.57
N LEU A 11 14.82 28.98 6.13
CA LEU A 11 16.01 28.56 5.40
C LEU A 11 15.88 27.13 4.85
N SER A 12 15.25 26.21 5.59
CA SER A 12 14.98 24.85 5.09
C SER A 12 13.95 24.84 3.98
N LYS A 13 12.89 25.64 4.07
CA LYS A 13 11.92 25.80 2.98
C LYS A 13 12.56 26.44 1.76
N PHE A 14 13.43 27.43 1.96
CA PHE A 14 14.20 28.07 0.90
C PHE A 14 15.11 27.06 0.21
N ALA A 15 16.08 26.48 0.93
CA ALA A 15 17.06 25.53 0.39
C ALA A 15 16.41 24.33 -0.31
N GLN A 16 15.34 23.79 0.30
CA GLN A 16 14.60 22.70 -0.31
C GLN A 16 13.92 23.17 -1.60
N ARG A 17 13.18 24.28 -1.60
CA ARG A 17 12.51 24.74 -2.82
C ARG A 17 13.52 25.07 -3.92
N THR A 18 14.58 25.80 -3.61
CA THR A 18 15.59 26.25 -4.59
C THR A 18 16.45 25.11 -5.14
N ALA A 19 16.75 24.06 -4.36
CA ALA A 19 17.46 22.88 -4.86
C ALA A 19 16.69 22.17 -6.00
N TRP A 20 15.36 22.28 -6.00
CA TRP A 20 14.47 21.59 -6.94
C TRP A 20 13.79 22.52 -7.96
N MET A 21 14.17 23.81 -8.02
CA MET A 21 13.58 24.78 -8.96
C MET A 21 14.08 24.56 -10.39
N GLY A 22 13.13 24.46 -11.33
CA GLY A 22 13.41 24.48 -12.76
C GLY A 22 13.82 25.88 -13.29
N PRO A 23 14.33 25.99 -14.53
CA PRO A 23 14.91 27.22 -15.07
C PRO A 23 13.97 28.43 -15.02
N ALA A 24 12.68 28.24 -15.32
CA ALA A 24 11.70 29.34 -15.30
C ALA A 24 11.45 29.89 -13.88
N ALA A 25 11.34 29.01 -12.89
CA ALA A 25 11.19 29.40 -11.48
C ALA A 25 12.47 30.06 -10.95
N MET A 26 13.63 29.55 -11.36
CA MET A 26 14.93 30.10 -10.97
C MET A 26 15.16 31.50 -11.56
N ASN A 27 14.82 31.71 -12.83
CA ASN A 27 14.85 33.02 -13.49
C ASN A 27 13.93 34.03 -12.79
N ARG A 28 12.74 33.61 -12.38
CA ARG A 28 11.82 34.47 -11.63
C ARG A 28 12.38 34.84 -10.25
N LEU A 29 12.96 33.87 -9.54
CA LEU A 29 13.57 34.11 -8.24
C LEU A 29 14.78 35.04 -8.35
N SER A 30 15.63 34.85 -9.37
CA SER A 30 16.76 35.72 -9.70
C SER A 30 16.35 37.18 -9.90
N ARG A 31 15.29 37.43 -10.67
CA ARG A 31 14.75 38.79 -10.86
C ARG A 31 14.19 39.40 -9.57
N LEU A 32 13.58 38.59 -8.71
CA LEU A 32 12.98 39.06 -7.46
C LEU A 32 14.02 39.36 -6.37
N THR A 33 15.14 38.63 -6.35
CA THR A 33 16.18 38.79 -5.33
C THR A 33 17.34 39.66 -5.80
N GLY A 34 17.45 39.94 -7.10
CA GLY A 34 18.60 40.62 -7.70
C GLY A 34 19.88 39.77 -7.70
N MET A 35 19.79 38.49 -7.33
CA MET A 35 20.93 37.57 -7.30
C MET A 35 21.01 36.77 -8.61
N GLU A 36 22.21 36.50 -9.08
CA GLU A 36 22.41 35.60 -10.22
C GLU A 36 21.94 34.18 -9.88
N GLU A 37 21.49 33.42 -10.88
CA GLU A 37 21.09 32.02 -10.70
C GLU A 37 22.18 31.20 -9.99
N ARG A 38 23.45 31.42 -10.34
CA ARG A 38 24.58 30.76 -9.70
C ARG A 38 24.64 31.07 -8.20
N GLN A 39 24.50 32.33 -7.81
CA GLN A 39 24.54 32.76 -6.41
C GLN A 39 23.37 32.17 -5.61
N ILE A 40 22.18 32.08 -6.21
CA ILE A 40 21.01 31.46 -5.57
C ILE A 40 21.24 29.96 -5.38
N ARG A 41 21.80 29.28 -6.38
CA ARG A 41 22.14 27.86 -6.30
C ARG A 41 23.24 27.59 -5.28
N ASP A 42 24.25 28.45 -5.20
CA ASP A 42 25.32 28.35 -4.22
C ASP A 42 24.81 28.59 -2.80
N LEU A 43 23.95 29.61 -2.61
CA LEU A 43 23.28 29.87 -1.33
C LEU A 43 22.36 28.71 -0.92
N ALA A 44 21.59 28.17 -1.86
CA ALA A 44 20.74 27.00 -1.64
C ALA A 44 21.55 25.76 -1.27
N SER A 45 22.65 25.52 -1.99
CA SER A 45 23.58 24.41 -1.76
C SER A 45 24.26 24.52 -0.40
N TRP A 46 24.77 25.71 -0.04
CA TRP A 46 25.36 25.98 1.27
C TRP A 46 24.32 25.79 2.39
N THR A 47 23.13 26.39 2.24
CA THR A 47 22.05 26.25 3.22
C THR A 47 21.62 24.79 3.36
N TRP A 48 21.54 24.04 2.25
CA TRP A 48 21.27 22.61 2.26
C TRP A 48 22.36 21.82 2.98
N LYS A 49 23.64 22.13 2.76
CA LYS A 49 24.77 21.48 3.44
C LYS A 49 24.76 21.72 4.95
N GLU A 50 24.57 22.97 5.38
CA GLU A 50 24.48 23.32 6.80
C GLU A 50 23.25 22.69 7.47
N LEU A 51 22.08 22.75 6.82
CA LEU A 51 20.90 22.05 7.30
C LEU A 51 21.08 20.53 7.31
N THR A 52 21.83 19.96 6.37
CA THR A 52 22.15 18.53 6.35
C THR A 52 23.01 18.15 7.56
N LYS A 53 23.98 19.00 7.94
CA LYS A 53 24.79 18.80 9.16
C LYS A 53 23.91 18.85 10.41
N GLU A 54 23.07 19.87 10.56
CA GLU A 54 22.12 19.99 11.68
C GLU A 54 21.12 18.82 11.70
N ARG A 55 20.60 18.41 10.53
CA ARG A 55 19.71 17.24 10.37
C ARG A 55 20.39 15.95 10.78
N ARG A 56 21.67 15.76 10.47
CA ARG A 56 22.46 14.60 10.91
C ARG A 56 22.61 14.58 12.42
N LEU A 57 22.93 15.72 13.05
CA LEU A 57 23.03 15.82 14.52
C LEU A 57 21.69 15.50 15.19
N TRP A 58 20.60 16.07 14.68
CA TRP A 58 19.25 15.76 15.15
C TRP A 58 18.89 14.29 14.94
N GLY A 59 19.19 13.74 13.77
CA GLY A 59 18.97 12.33 13.44
C GLY A 59 19.71 11.40 14.39
N ASN A 60 20.96 11.71 14.72
CA ASN A 60 21.75 10.94 15.67
C ASN A 60 21.16 10.97 17.08
N ARG A 61 20.71 12.15 17.55
CA ARG A 61 20.03 12.29 18.85
C ARG A 61 18.72 11.53 18.89
N ALA A 62 17.89 11.65 17.85
CA ALA A 62 16.63 10.93 17.72
C ALA A 62 16.85 9.41 17.71
N ALA A 63 17.86 8.93 16.96
CA ALA A 63 18.23 7.52 16.93
C ALA A 63 18.73 7.01 18.29
N ALA A 64 19.52 7.80 19.01
CA ALA A 64 19.99 7.47 20.35
C ALA A 64 18.82 7.40 21.36
N GLN A 65 17.91 8.37 21.31
CA GLN A 65 16.71 8.40 22.16
C GLN A 65 15.79 7.19 21.89
N ALA A 66 15.53 6.89 20.62
CA ALA A 66 14.79 5.70 20.21
C ALA A 66 15.49 4.40 20.65
N GLY A 67 16.81 4.35 20.53
CA GLY A 67 17.64 3.23 21.00
C GLY A 67 17.51 3.02 22.51
N ALA A 68 17.62 4.08 23.31
CA ALA A 68 17.48 4.03 24.76
C ALA A 68 16.07 3.61 25.18
N ALA A 69 15.03 4.20 24.59
CA ALA A 69 13.64 3.84 24.88
C ALA A 69 13.34 2.37 24.54
N GLY A 70 13.82 1.89 23.38
CA GLY A 70 13.73 0.48 23.01
C GLY A 70 14.53 -0.43 23.93
N GLY A 71 15.73 -0.05 24.33
CA GLY A 71 16.57 -0.81 25.27
C GLY A 71 15.95 -0.93 26.66
N ASN A 72 15.44 0.18 27.20
CA ASN A 72 14.74 0.21 28.49
C ASN A 72 13.49 -0.68 28.46
N PHE A 73 12.73 -0.65 27.36
CA PHE A 73 11.60 -1.56 27.20
C PHE A 73 12.05 -3.02 27.15
N ALA A 74 13.08 -3.35 26.37
CA ALA A 74 13.60 -4.71 26.28
C ALA A 74 14.07 -5.26 27.64
N GLY A 75 14.63 -4.41 28.50
CA GLY A 75 15.00 -4.76 29.88
C GLY A 75 13.83 -4.96 30.85
N SER A 76 12.63 -4.48 30.52
CA SER A 76 11.43 -4.60 31.37
C SER A 76 10.81 -6.00 31.32
N GLN A 77 9.98 -6.34 32.30
CA GLN A 77 9.20 -7.59 32.31
C GLN A 77 8.32 -7.75 31.05
N ALA A 78 7.72 -6.66 30.57
CA ALA A 78 6.93 -6.64 29.35
C ALA A 78 7.80 -6.91 28.10
N GLY A 79 9.01 -6.34 28.04
CA GLY A 79 9.97 -6.59 26.97
C GLY A 79 10.45 -8.04 26.95
N GLN A 80 10.75 -8.63 28.11
CA GLN A 80 11.11 -10.05 28.20
C GLN A 80 9.96 -10.97 27.77
N ALA A 81 8.71 -10.63 28.10
CA ALA A 81 7.54 -11.36 27.62
C ALA A 81 7.38 -11.25 26.10
N ALA A 82 7.54 -10.05 25.52
CA ALA A 82 7.50 -9.83 24.07
C ALA A 82 8.58 -10.64 23.34
N LYS A 83 9.80 -10.68 23.90
CA LYS A 83 10.91 -11.49 23.36
C LYS A 83 10.58 -12.99 23.36
N ARG A 84 10.10 -13.54 24.47
CA ARG A 84 9.66 -14.95 24.54
C ARG A 84 8.55 -15.27 23.55
N ASN A 85 7.60 -14.35 23.36
CA ASN A 85 6.55 -14.50 22.35
C ASN A 85 7.11 -14.50 20.92
N ALA A 86 8.09 -13.64 20.63
CA ALA A 86 8.78 -13.64 19.34
C ALA A 86 9.55 -14.95 19.09
N GLU A 87 10.31 -15.42 20.08
CA GLU A 87 11.03 -16.71 20.01
C GLU A 87 10.08 -17.88 19.77
N LYS A 88 8.93 -17.91 20.46
CA LYS A 88 7.89 -18.92 20.24
C LYS A 88 7.34 -18.90 18.82
N ARG A 89 6.98 -17.71 18.29
CA ARG A 89 6.50 -17.58 16.89
C ARG A 89 7.54 -18.09 15.88
N ILE A 90 8.81 -17.79 16.11
CA ILE A 90 9.91 -18.26 15.26
C ILE A 90 10.02 -19.78 15.32
N ALA A 91 9.96 -20.38 16.53
CA ALA A 91 9.98 -21.83 16.70
C ALA A 91 8.79 -22.51 16.01
N ASP A 92 7.57 -21.96 16.16
CA ASP A 92 6.37 -22.46 15.51
C ASP A 92 6.48 -22.35 13.97
N GLY A 93 7.03 -21.25 13.46
CA GLY A 93 7.29 -21.04 12.03
C GLY A 93 8.30 -22.04 11.46
N LYS A 94 9.41 -22.30 12.17
CA LYS A 94 10.40 -23.33 11.78
C LYS A 94 9.78 -24.71 11.75
N LYS A 95 9.03 -25.08 12.80
CA LYS A 95 8.30 -26.35 12.86
C LYS A 95 7.31 -26.53 11.71
N LEU A 96 6.67 -25.46 11.26
CA LEU A 96 5.78 -25.50 10.08
C LEU A 96 6.56 -25.74 8.78
N ILE A 97 7.73 -25.12 8.62
CA ILE A 97 8.63 -25.33 7.48
C ILE A 97 9.15 -26.78 7.45
N ASP A 98 9.56 -27.32 8.60
CA ASP A 98 10.02 -28.71 8.71
C ASP A 98 8.92 -29.69 8.32
N LYS A 99 7.69 -29.47 8.78
CA LYS A 99 6.52 -30.25 8.37
C LYS A 99 6.28 -30.16 6.86
N LEU A 100 6.36 -28.97 6.28
CA LEU A 100 6.21 -28.77 4.84
C LEU A 100 7.26 -29.54 4.04
N GLN A 101 8.50 -29.57 4.52
CA GLN A 101 9.60 -30.30 3.90
C GLN A 101 9.39 -31.82 3.98
N ALA A 102 8.94 -32.33 5.13
CA ALA A 102 8.67 -33.75 5.33
C ALA A 102 7.39 -34.25 4.61
N THR A 103 6.47 -33.33 4.24
CA THR A 103 5.16 -33.72 3.70
C THR A 103 5.24 -34.14 2.23
N THR A 104 4.92 -35.41 1.97
CA THR A 104 4.81 -35.98 0.63
C THR A 104 3.38 -35.94 0.08
N LYS A 105 2.36 -35.93 0.95
CA LYS A 105 0.94 -35.92 0.56
C LYS A 105 0.49 -34.54 0.08
N GLN A 106 0.06 -34.43 -1.18
CA GLN A 106 -0.31 -33.15 -1.80
C GLN A 106 -1.44 -32.40 -1.07
N LYS A 107 -2.46 -33.12 -0.58
CA LYS A 107 -3.60 -32.51 0.15
C LYS A 107 -3.15 -31.86 1.47
N GLU A 108 -2.26 -32.54 2.19
CA GLU A 108 -1.69 -32.05 3.44
C GLU A 108 -0.70 -30.90 3.19
N PHE A 109 0.15 -31.04 2.18
CA PHE A 109 1.08 -29.97 1.78
C PHE A 109 0.33 -28.68 1.44
N ARG A 110 -0.80 -28.78 0.71
CA ARG A 110 -1.67 -27.64 0.42
C ARG A 110 -2.22 -26.98 1.68
N LYS A 111 -2.67 -27.77 2.67
CA LYS A 111 -3.17 -27.24 3.95
C LYS A 111 -2.07 -26.50 4.70
N LEU A 112 -0.88 -27.10 4.82
CA LEU A 112 0.28 -26.49 5.47
C LEU A 112 0.76 -25.23 4.74
N ALA A 113 0.70 -25.20 3.40
CA ALA A 113 1.06 -24.02 2.61
C ALA A 113 0.12 -22.84 2.87
N LEU A 114 -1.18 -23.11 3.03
CA LEU A 114 -2.16 -22.09 3.43
C LEU A 114 -1.93 -21.62 4.88
N GLN A 115 -1.65 -22.53 5.80
CA GLN A 115 -1.27 -22.17 7.18
C GLN A 115 -0.02 -21.30 7.22
N LEU A 116 0.96 -21.59 6.35
CA LEU A 116 2.15 -20.77 6.21
C LEU A 116 1.80 -19.35 5.76
N GLN A 117 0.90 -19.17 4.79
CA GLN A 117 0.48 -17.83 4.35
C GLN A 117 -0.19 -16.99 5.46
N GLN A 118 -0.83 -17.63 6.42
CA GLN A 118 -1.47 -16.95 7.56
C GLN A 118 -0.47 -16.47 8.62
N ASN A 119 0.75 -17.00 8.62
CA ASN A 119 1.78 -16.69 9.62
C ASN A 119 2.91 -15.88 8.98
N LYS A 120 2.93 -14.57 9.24
CA LYS A 120 3.90 -13.65 8.63
C LYS A 120 5.34 -13.97 9.03
N THR A 121 5.54 -14.46 10.25
CA THR A 121 6.85 -14.95 10.72
C THR A 121 7.31 -16.16 9.91
N ALA A 122 6.44 -17.15 9.69
CA ALA A 122 6.74 -18.35 8.91
C ALA A 122 6.98 -18.04 7.43
N VAL A 123 6.23 -17.10 6.84
CA VAL A 123 6.49 -16.58 5.50
C VAL A 123 7.89 -15.98 5.41
N ALA A 124 8.26 -15.12 6.37
CA ALA A 124 9.56 -14.47 6.39
C ALA A 124 10.70 -15.50 6.52
N LEU A 125 10.54 -16.47 7.43
CA LEU A 125 11.48 -17.58 7.61
C LEU A 125 11.60 -18.45 6.34
N ALA A 126 10.49 -18.74 5.65
CA ALA A 126 10.51 -19.53 4.42
C ALA A 126 11.24 -18.83 3.26
N ASN A 127 11.33 -17.50 3.30
CA ASN A 127 12.10 -16.70 2.36
C ASN A 127 13.60 -16.61 2.72
N ASP A 128 14.02 -17.11 3.88
CA ASP A 128 15.42 -17.11 4.30
C ASP A 128 16.27 -18.02 3.38
N PRO A 129 17.49 -17.62 2.98
CA PRO A 129 18.36 -18.43 2.13
C PRO A 129 18.62 -19.85 2.65
N SER A 130 18.58 -20.07 3.97
CA SER A 130 18.74 -21.40 4.60
C SER A 130 17.63 -22.39 4.23
N VAL A 131 16.45 -21.90 3.84
CA VAL A 131 15.36 -22.77 3.40
C VAL A 131 15.62 -23.25 1.96
N PRO A 132 15.45 -24.55 1.63
CA PRO A 132 15.73 -25.06 0.30
C PRO A 132 14.92 -24.36 -0.81
N ALA A 133 15.59 -23.97 -1.89
CA ALA A 133 14.94 -23.33 -3.04
C ALA A 133 13.84 -24.23 -3.67
N ALA A 134 14.05 -25.55 -3.68
CA ALA A 134 13.06 -26.52 -4.16
C ALA A 134 11.76 -26.48 -3.34
N LEU A 135 11.85 -26.33 -2.02
CA LEU A 135 10.67 -26.19 -1.15
C LEU A 135 9.91 -24.90 -1.46
N ARG A 136 10.61 -23.77 -1.59
CA ARG A 136 10.02 -22.49 -1.99
C ARG A 136 9.32 -22.58 -3.35
N ALA A 137 9.94 -23.24 -4.33
CA ALA A 137 9.35 -23.46 -5.65
C ALA A 137 8.06 -24.29 -5.58
N LYS A 138 8.06 -25.38 -4.80
CA LYS A 138 6.88 -26.23 -4.55
C LYS A 138 5.74 -25.44 -3.87
N LEU A 139 6.07 -24.62 -2.87
CA LEU A 139 5.13 -23.73 -2.19
C LEU A 139 4.51 -22.71 -3.17
N ASN A 140 5.34 -21.98 -3.92
CA ASN A 140 4.88 -21.01 -4.92
C ASN A 140 3.97 -21.66 -5.96
N LYS A 141 4.37 -22.81 -6.52
CA LYS A 141 3.55 -23.55 -7.49
C LYS A 141 2.20 -23.94 -6.91
N THR A 142 2.19 -24.46 -5.68
CA THR A 142 0.94 -24.87 -4.99
C THR A 142 0.01 -23.67 -4.79
N LEU A 143 0.53 -22.54 -4.30
CA LEU A 143 -0.26 -21.32 -4.09
C LEU A 143 -0.76 -20.71 -5.41
N GLN A 144 0.07 -20.72 -6.45
CA GLN A 144 -0.31 -20.27 -7.79
C GLN A 144 -1.43 -21.14 -8.38
N GLU A 145 -1.39 -22.46 -8.20
CA GLU A 145 -2.44 -23.36 -8.67
C GLU A 145 -3.78 -23.09 -7.96
N ILE A 146 -3.75 -22.84 -6.65
CA ILE A 146 -4.95 -22.42 -5.89
C ILE A 146 -5.50 -21.12 -6.47
N ASN A 147 -4.63 -20.10 -6.58
CA ASN A 147 -5.00 -18.78 -7.05
C ASN A 147 -5.56 -18.80 -8.48
N ARG A 148 -4.95 -19.57 -9.39
CA ARG A 148 -5.44 -19.74 -10.77
C ARG A 148 -6.83 -20.35 -10.81
N ARG A 149 -7.14 -21.32 -9.93
CA ARG A 149 -8.48 -21.92 -9.84
C ARG A 149 -9.50 -20.91 -9.32
N VAL A 150 -9.15 -20.17 -8.26
CA VAL A 150 -10.01 -19.10 -7.70
C VAL A 150 -10.29 -18.04 -8.76
N ASP A 151 -9.26 -17.57 -9.47
CA ASP A 151 -9.40 -16.58 -10.55
C ASP A 151 -10.30 -17.05 -11.67
N LYS A 152 -10.09 -18.27 -12.17
CA LYS A 152 -10.90 -18.85 -13.24
C LYS A 152 -12.37 -18.94 -12.84
N ASN A 153 -12.64 -19.41 -11.61
CA ASN A 153 -14.00 -19.52 -11.09
C ASN A 153 -14.64 -18.16 -10.82
N THR A 154 -13.84 -17.17 -10.41
CA THR A 154 -14.28 -15.79 -10.21
C THR A 154 -14.63 -15.13 -11.54
N ALA A 155 -13.76 -15.25 -12.55
CA ALA A 155 -14.02 -14.75 -13.89
C ALA A 155 -15.30 -15.35 -14.48
N ARG A 156 -15.50 -16.66 -14.34
CA ARG A 156 -16.75 -17.32 -14.73
C ARG A 156 -17.95 -16.79 -13.94
N GLY A 157 -17.81 -16.59 -12.63
CA GLY A 157 -18.86 -16.01 -11.78
C GLY A 157 -19.25 -14.60 -12.22
N ILE A 158 -18.29 -13.75 -12.56
CA ILE A 158 -18.53 -12.39 -13.07
C ILE A 158 -19.28 -12.47 -14.41
N VAL A 159 -18.82 -13.31 -15.35
CA VAL A 159 -19.49 -13.50 -16.66
C VAL A 159 -20.92 -13.98 -16.47
N ASN A 160 -21.16 -14.96 -15.61
CA ASN A 160 -22.51 -15.45 -15.32
C ASN A 160 -23.39 -14.34 -14.74
N LYS A 161 -22.87 -13.56 -13.77
CA LYS A 161 -23.61 -12.43 -13.18
C LYS A 161 -23.97 -11.37 -14.22
N VAL A 162 -23.04 -11.04 -15.13
CA VAL A 162 -23.27 -10.10 -16.24
C VAL A 162 -24.36 -10.60 -17.18
N ARG A 163 -24.34 -11.89 -17.51
CA ARG A 163 -25.33 -12.51 -18.41
C ARG A 163 -26.70 -12.73 -17.77
N SER A 164 -26.77 -12.80 -16.44
CA SER A 164 -28.01 -13.03 -15.69
C SER A 164 -28.65 -11.75 -15.14
N VAL A 165 -28.25 -10.56 -15.61
CA VAL A 165 -28.90 -9.30 -15.20
C VAL A 165 -30.39 -9.35 -15.54
N ASN A 166 -31.25 -9.11 -14.55
CA ASN A 166 -32.69 -9.11 -14.73
C ASN A 166 -33.11 -8.08 -15.79
N LYS A 167 -33.97 -8.50 -16.72
CA LYS A 167 -34.39 -7.66 -17.85
C LYS A 167 -35.09 -6.37 -17.42
N LYS A 168 -35.92 -6.40 -16.37
CA LYS A 168 -36.58 -5.20 -15.83
C LYS A 168 -35.55 -4.20 -15.28
N VAL A 169 -34.55 -4.70 -14.57
CA VAL A 169 -33.46 -3.87 -14.05
C VAL A 169 -32.68 -3.27 -15.21
N GLU A 170 -32.31 -4.07 -16.20
CA GLU A 170 -31.60 -3.63 -17.40
C GLU A 170 -32.35 -2.51 -18.12
N ASP A 171 -33.63 -2.70 -18.39
CA ASP A 171 -34.44 -1.71 -19.08
C ASP A 171 -34.51 -0.42 -18.25
N PHE A 172 -34.78 -0.51 -16.95
CA PHE A 172 -34.77 0.63 -16.03
C PHE A 172 -33.44 1.41 -16.03
N VAL A 173 -32.28 0.72 -15.93
CA VAL A 173 -30.97 1.41 -15.92
C VAL A 173 -30.56 1.96 -17.28
N ARG A 174 -31.13 1.41 -18.37
CA ARG A 174 -30.85 1.86 -19.74
C ARG A 174 -31.68 3.07 -20.13
N THR A 175 -32.94 3.12 -19.72
CA THR A 175 -33.90 4.13 -20.20
C THR A 175 -34.24 5.17 -19.13
N GLU A 176 -34.68 4.74 -17.95
CA GLU A 176 -35.24 5.63 -16.93
C GLU A 176 -34.18 6.28 -16.05
N LEU A 177 -33.22 5.48 -15.55
CA LEU A 177 -32.20 5.97 -14.63
C LEU A 177 -31.34 7.11 -15.22
N PRO A 178 -30.93 7.09 -16.51
CA PRO A 178 -30.18 8.19 -17.10
C PRO A 178 -30.96 9.50 -17.19
N GLN A 179 -32.30 9.42 -17.32
CA GLN A 179 -33.18 10.59 -17.40
C GLN A 179 -33.44 11.20 -16.01
N ALA A 180 -33.17 10.47 -14.93
CA ALA A 180 -33.47 10.89 -13.57
C ALA A 180 -32.58 12.05 -13.07
N GLY A 181 -31.38 12.23 -13.64
CA GLY A 181 -30.43 13.28 -13.23
C GLY A 181 -30.18 13.26 -11.72
N SER A 182 -30.40 14.40 -11.05
CA SER A 182 -30.26 14.54 -9.60
C SER A 182 -31.25 13.71 -8.78
N LYS A 183 -32.33 13.20 -9.38
CA LYS A 183 -33.36 12.36 -8.73
C LYS A 183 -33.09 10.86 -8.84
N ALA A 184 -31.90 10.44 -9.29
CA ALA A 184 -31.55 9.04 -9.49
C ALA A 184 -31.80 8.17 -8.24
N GLY A 185 -31.44 8.67 -7.04
CA GLY A 185 -31.67 7.95 -5.78
C GLY A 185 -33.14 7.62 -5.54
N THR A 186 -34.01 8.62 -5.60
CA THR A 186 -35.47 8.47 -5.44
C THR A 186 -36.08 7.56 -6.50
N LYS A 187 -35.60 7.64 -7.75
CA LYS A 187 -36.05 6.76 -8.84
C LYS A 187 -35.67 5.29 -8.60
N ILE A 188 -34.47 5.03 -8.08
CA ILE A 188 -34.07 3.68 -7.66
C ILE A 188 -34.99 3.18 -6.55
N ASP A 189 -35.24 3.99 -5.52
CA ASP A 189 -36.08 3.59 -4.39
C ASP A 189 -37.52 3.29 -4.84
N GLN A 190 -38.06 4.10 -5.75
CA GLN A 190 -39.37 3.84 -6.35
C GLN A 190 -39.39 2.53 -7.13
N PHE A 191 -38.43 2.32 -8.04
CA PHE A 191 -38.33 1.10 -8.83
C PHE A 191 -38.24 -0.16 -7.97
N LEU A 192 -37.51 -0.10 -6.85
CA LEU A 192 -37.37 -1.22 -5.91
C LEU A 192 -38.67 -1.48 -5.12
N ARG A 193 -39.43 -0.44 -4.77
CA ARG A 193 -40.76 -0.61 -4.17
C ARG A 193 -41.73 -1.31 -5.13
N ASP A 194 -41.65 -0.99 -6.40
CA ASP A 194 -42.52 -1.56 -7.44
C ASP A 194 -42.09 -2.98 -7.88
N ASN A 195 -40.90 -3.43 -7.48
CA ASN A 195 -40.36 -4.74 -7.86
C ASN A 195 -39.79 -5.49 -6.63
N PRO A 196 -40.67 -6.00 -5.74
CA PRO A 196 -40.25 -6.75 -4.56
C PRO A 196 -39.45 -8.00 -4.98
N GLY A 197 -38.27 -8.17 -4.39
CA GLY A 197 -37.32 -9.23 -4.74
C GLY A 197 -36.09 -8.74 -5.52
N LEU A 198 -36.08 -7.50 -5.99
CA LEU A 198 -34.89 -6.85 -6.50
C LEU A 198 -34.20 -6.04 -5.40
N THR A 199 -32.89 -5.96 -5.46
CA THR A 199 -32.08 -5.20 -4.50
C THR A 199 -31.46 -3.96 -5.14
N ARG A 200 -31.09 -2.98 -4.31
CA ARG A 200 -30.28 -1.84 -4.76
C ARG A 200 -28.97 -2.31 -5.40
N GLU A 201 -28.40 -3.41 -4.91
CA GLU A 201 -27.16 -3.98 -5.44
C GLU A 201 -27.34 -4.49 -6.88
N ASP A 202 -28.49 -5.07 -7.20
CA ASP A 202 -28.82 -5.49 -8.58
C ASP A 202 -28.87 -4.30 -9.53
N VAL A 203 -29.51 -3.21 -9.11
CA VAL A 203 -29.62 -1.96 -9.89
C VAL A 203 -28.24 -1.33 -10.10
N LEU A 204 -27.43 -1.22 -9.04
CA LEU A 204 -26.08 -0.67 -9.13
C LEU A 204 -25.17 -1.53 -10.01
N PHE A 205 -25.27 -2.85 -9.90
CA PHE A 205 -24.53 -3.79 -10.74
C PHE A 205 -24.93 -3.64 -12.21
N ALA A 206 -26.22 -3.68 -12.53
CA ALA A 206 -26.72 -3.51 -13.89
C ALA A 206 -26.30 -2.17 -14.48
N ASN A 207 -26.42 -1.07 -13.72
CA ASN A 207 -26.00 0.25 -14.17
C ASN A 207 -24.49 0.30 -14.47
N ARG A 208 -23.64 -0.39 -13.69
CA ARG A 208 -22.21 -0.51 -13.97
C ARG A 208 -21.94 -1.29 -15.26
N VAL A 209 -22.66 -2.39 -15.50
CA VAL A 209 -22.57 -3.17 -16.76
C VAL A 209 -23.00 -2.33 -17.96
N GLU A 210 -24.16 -1.66 -17.88
CA GLU A 210 -24.65 -0.80 -18.96
C GLU A 210 -23.76 0.42 -19.21
N SER A 211 -23.19 1.01 -18.15
CA SER A 211 -22.17 2.07 -18.28
C SER A 211 -20.94 1.57 -19.04
N PHE A 212 -20.50 0.34 -18.78
CA PHE A 212 -19.39 -0.28 -19.51
C PHE A 212 -19.75 -0.56 -20.99
N LEU A 213 -20.95 -1.10 -21.27
CA LEU A 213 -21.42 -1.35 -22.64
C LEU A 213 -21.57 -0.06 -23.45
N ARG A 214 -22.11 1.02 -22.85
CA ARG A 214 -22.19 2.34 -23.49
C ARG A 214 -20.84 2.89 -23.92
N LYS A 215 -19.77 2.59 -23.17
CA LYS A 215 -18.38 2.96 -23.50
C LYS A 215 -17.74 2.07 -24.56
N ASN A 216 -18.37 0.96 -24.93
CA ASN A 216 -17.89 -0.01 -25.92
C ASN A 216 -18.98 -0.30 -26.96
N PRO A 217 -19.26 0.63 -27.89
CA PRO A 217 -20.32 0.47 -28.90
C PRO A 217 -20.18 -0.83 -29.70
N GLY A 218 -21.29 -1.52 -29.94
CA GLY A 218 -21.33 -2.79 -30.66
C GLY A 218 -21.00 -4.03 -29.81
N MET A 219 -20.60 -3.86 -28.54
CA MET A 219 -20.45 -4.97 -27.62
C MET A 219 -21.81 -5.38 -27.03
N ARG A 220 -22.06 -6.69 -27.01
CA ARG A 220 -23.20 -7.29 -26.30
C ARG A 220 -22.72 -8.02 -25.05
N ARG A 221 -23.60 -8.22 -24.07
CA ARG A 221 -23.26 -8.88 -22.78
C ARG A 221 -22.72 -10.29 -22.98
N GLU A 222 -23.29 -11.03 -23.93
CA GLU A 222 -22.89 -12.39 -24.30
C GLU A 222 -21.44 -12.47 -24.80
N ASP A 223 -20.95 -11.38 -25.40
CA ASP A 223 -19.62 -11.27 -25.97
C ASP A 223 -18.54 -10.88 -24.94
N ILE A 224 -18.96 -10.50 -23.72
CA ILE A 224 -18.05 -10.15 -22.63
C ILE A 224 -17.37 -11.41 -22.09
N LEU A 225 -16.03 -11.38 -22.11
CA LEU A 225 -15.18 -12.31 -21.37
C LEU A 225 -14.50 -11.57 -20.21
N VAL A 226 -14.02 -12.33 -19.23
CA VAL A 226 -13.28 -11.79 -18.09
C VAL A 226 -11.96 -12.52 -17.95
N ARG A 227 -10.87 -11.76 -17.77
CA ARG A 227 -9.57 -12.29 -17.37
C ARG A 227 -9.15 -11.73 -16.01
N SER A 228 -8.36 -12.47 -15.26
CA SER A 228 -7.66 -11.93 -14.10
C SER A 228 -6.27 -11.43 -14.48
N ARG A 229 -5.77 -10.48 -13.69
CA ARG A 229 -4.40 -9.97 -13.73
C ARG A 229 -3.95 -9.74 -12.30
N THR A 230 -2.80 -10.28 -11.91
CA THR A 230 -2.19 -9.97 -10.61
C THR A 230 -1.13 -8.90 -10.80
N VAL A 231 -1.13 -7.88 -9.94
CA VAL A 231 -0.10 -6.84 -9.89
C VAL A 231 0.72 -7.05 -8.62
N SER A 232 2.04 -7.13 -8.75
CA SER A 232 2.94 -7.22 -7.60
C SER A 232 4.26 -6.52 -7.94
N GLY A 233 4.78 -5.75 -6.98
CA GLY A 233 6.09 -5.10 -7.07
C GLY A 233 7.24 -5.94 -6.50
N VAL A 234 6.97 -7.19 -6.11
CA VAL A 234 7.93 -8.06 -5.42
C VAL A 234 8.37 -9.20 -6.36
N ASP A 235 9.62 -9.64 -6.19
CA ASP A 235 10.24 -10.77 -6.91
C ASP A 235 9.30 -11.98 -7.04
N PRO A 236 9.08 -12.51 -8.27
CA PRO A 236 8.19 -13.63 -8.56
C PRO A 236 8.54 -14.97 -7.89
N THR A 237 9.62 -15.05 -7.12
CA THR A 237 10.06 -16.20 -6.32
C THR A 237 9.83 -16.10 -4.80
N LYS A 238 9.58 -14.90 -4.23
CA LYS A 238 9.33 -14.72 -2.77
C LYS A 238 7.94 -15.14 -2.31
N LEU A 239 7.81 -15.83 -1.18
CA LEU A 239 6.53 -16.22 -0.57
C LEU A 239 5.85 -15.04 0.15
N GLY A 240 4.52 -15.13 0.31
CA GLY A 240 3.70 -14.15 1.06
C GLY A 240 3.71 -12.76 0.42
N ARG A 241 3.56 -12.72 -0.90
CA ARG A 241 3.33 -11.47 -1.61
C ARG A 241 1.89 -11.05 -1.46
N ASP A 242 1.72 -9.77 -1.18
CA ASP A 242 0.50 -9.02 -1.36
C ASP A 242 -0.04 -9.35 -2.76
N ARG A 243 -1.25 -9.92 -2.79
CA ARG A 243 -1.89 -10.34 -4.04
C ARG A 243 -2.97 -9.34 -4.40
N ASP A 244 -2.55 -8.29 -5.11
CA ASP A 244 -3.48 -7.35 -5.73
C ASP A 244 -4.01 -7.95 -7.04
N VAL A 245 -5.26 -8.42 -7.04
CA VAL A 245 -5.91 -9.03 -8.21
C VAL A 245 -6.91 -8.08 -8.85
N TYR A 246 -6.71 -7.85 -10.15
CA TYR A 246 -7.61 -7.11 -11.02
C TYR A 246 -8.38 -8.11 -11.88
N PHE A 247 -9.67 -7.85 -12.08
CA PHE A 247 -10.46 -8.51 -13.11
C PHE A 247 -10.72 -7.53 -14.24
N GLN A 248 -10.62 -7.98 -15.48
CA GLN A 248 -10.73 -7.11 -16.66
C GLN A 248 -11.71 -7.72 -17.66
N PHE A 249 -12.59 -6.88 -18.19
CA PHE A 249 -13.40 -7.22 -19.34
C PHE A 249 -12.54 -7.25 -20.60
N VAL A 250 -12.69 -8.31 -21.37
CA VAL A 250 -11.99 -8.51 -22.64
C VAL A 250 -12.94 -8.98 -23.74
N ASP A 251 -12.60 -8.66 -24.98
CA ASP A 251 -13.31 -9.21 -26.14
C ASP A 251 -12.85 -10.64 -26.47
N ARG A 252 -13.49 -11.27 -27.47
CA ARG A 252 -13.14 -12.62 -27.94
C ARG A 252 -11.71 -12.75 -28.46
N ARG A 253 -11.07 -11.63 -28.86
CA ARG A 253 -9.68 -11.58 -29.32
C ARG A 253 -8.69 -11.33 -28.18
N GLY A 254 -9.18 -11.18 -26.94
CA GLY A 254 -8.38 -10.93 -25.75
C GLY A 254 -7.98 -9.46 -25.54
N LYS A 255 -8.54 -8.52 -26.32
CA LYS A 255 -8.30 -7.08 -26.14
C LYS A 255 -8.93 -6.62 -24.84
N VAL A 256 -8.19 -5.85 -24.04
CA VAL A 256 -8.70 -5.25 -22.80
C VAL A 256 -9.61 -4.08 -23.11
N LEU A 257 -10.79 -4.09 -22.50
CA LEU A 257 -11.83 -3.09 -22.70
C LEU A 257 -12.02 -2.21 -21.46
N GLY A 258 -11.74 -2.77 -20.28
CA GLY A 258 -11.83 -2.05 -19.01
C GLY A 258 -11.65 -2.98 -17.82
N ASP A 259 -11.48 -2.38 -16.64
CA ASP A 259 -11.44 -3.13 -15.40
C ASP A 259 -12.87 -3.40 -14.92
N VAL A 260 -13.09 -4.59 -14.34
CA VAL A 260 -14.28 -4.91 -13.57
C VAL A 260 -14.19 -4.17 -12.24
N HIS A 261 -15.25 -3.48 -11.85
CA HIS A 261 -15.27 -2.77 -10.58
C HIS A 261 -15.09 -3.74 -9.40
N HIS A 262 -14.28 -3.35 -8.41
CA HIS A 262 -14.00 -4.19 -7.25
C HIS A 262 -15.25 -4.58 -6.45
N ASP A 263 -16.25 -3.70 -6.28
CA ASP A 263 -17.56 -4.06 -5.68
C ASP A 263 -18.25 -5.26 -6.34
N ILE A 264 -17.98 -5.50 -7.62
CA ILE A 264 -18.54 -6.64 -8.37
C ILE A 264 -17.68 -7.87 -8.17
N ALA A 265 -16.37 -7.70 -8.35
CA ALA A 265 -15.43 -8.81 -8.36
C ALA A 265 -15.16 -9.35 -6.95
N ALA A 266 -15.05 -8.49 -5.94
CA ALA A 266 -14.62 -8.84 -4.59
C ALA A 266 -15.59 -9.81 -3.88
N PRO A 267 -16.92 -9.63 -3.89
CA PRO A 267 -17.83 -10.59 -3.27
C PRO A 267 -17.74 -11.99 -3.93
N ILE A 268 -17.68 -12.04 -5.26
CA ILE A 268 -17.55 -13.29 -6.01
C ILE A 268 -16.21 -13.95 -5.71
N TYR A 269 -15.12 -13.18 -5.74
CA TYR A 269 -13.78 -13.64 -5.45
C TYR A 269 -13.67 -14.21 -4.04
N ASN A 270 -14.16 -13.47 -3.04
CA ASN A 270 -14.13 -13.88 -1.63
C ASN A 270 -14.91 -15.18 -1.44
N GLN A 271 -16.08 -15.32 -2.07
CA GLN A 271 -16.84 -16.58 -2.06
C GLN A 271 -16.03 -17.74 -2.67
N LYS A 272 -15.41 -17.54 -3.84
CA LYS A 272 -14.63 -18.60 -4.52
C LYS A 272 -13.34 -18.93 -3.79
N LEU A 273 -12.71 -17.95 -3.17
CA LEU A 273 -11.52 -18.13 -2.34
C LEU A 273 -11.87 -18.96 -1.11
N GLN A 274 -12.88 -18.53 -0.34
CA GLN A 274 -13.35 -19.24 0.86
C GLN A 274 -13.74 -20.68 0.54
N ALA A 275 -14.43 -20.93 -0.59
CA ALA A 275 -14.76 -22.29 -1.01
C ALA A 275 -13.51 -23.14 -1.38
N ALA A 276 -12.45 -22.51 -1.88
CA ALA A 276 -11.23 -23.20 -2.30
C ALA A 276 -10.21 -23.40 -1.17
N THR A 277 -10.22 -22.56 -0.14
CA THR A 277 -9.17 -22.52 0.89
C THR A 277 -9.71 -22.67 2.32
N GLY A 278 -10.99 -22.40 2.55
CA GLY A 278 -11.55 -22.22 3.89
C GLY A 278 -11.13 -20.92 4.56
N LEU A 279 -10.46 -20.01 3.84
CA LEU A 279 -9.87 -18.78 4.37
C LEU A 279 -10.36 -17.55 3.61
N SER A 280 -10.46 -16.43 4.33
CA SER A 280 -10.82 -15.15 3.75
C SER A 280 -9.65 -14.52 2.98
N SER A 281 -9.97 -13.54 2.13
CA SER A 281 -8.97 -12.74 1.40
C SER A 281 -8.03 -12.00 2.34
N LYS A 282 -8.54 -11.45 3.44
CA LYS A 282 -7.73 -10.82 4.49
C LYS A 282 -6.73 -11.79 5.13
N GLN A 283 -7.14 -13.02 5.42
CA GLN A 283 -6.25 -14.04 6.01
C GLN A 283 -5.13 -14.49 5.06
N LEU A 284 -5.30 -14.31 3.75
CA LEU A 284 -4.32 -14.66 2.73
C LEU A 284 -3.62 -13.45 2.11
N ASP A 285 -3.87 -12.24 2.61
CA ASP A 285 -3.30 -10.99 2.10
C ASP A 285 -3.61 -10.77 0.60
N HIS A 286 -4.85 -11.10 0.22
CA HIS A 286 -5.38 -10.88 -1.11
C HIS A 286 -6.26 -9.65 -1.12
N THR A 287 -6.04 -8.75 -2.07
CA THR A 287 -6.90 -7.58 -2.29
C THR A 287 -7.48 -7.66 -3.69
N VAL A 288 -8.81 -7.70 -3.78
CA VAL A 288 -9.50 -7.60 -5.06
C VAL A 288 -9.71 -6.15 -5.37
N THR A 289 -9.12 -5.72 -6.47
CA THR A 289 -8.92 -4.31 -6.70
C THR A 289 -9.30 -3.94 -8.14
N SER A 290 -9.35 -2.65 -8.42
CA SER A 290 -9.76 -2.10 -9.73
C SER A 290 -9.33 -0.65 -9.81
N THR A 291 -9.35 0.00 -10.98
CA THR A 291 -8.98 1.42 -11.08
C THR A 291 -9.75 2.40 -10.18
N TRP A 292 -10.83 1.96 -9.52
CA TRP A 292 -11.63 2.73 -8.56
C TRP A 292 -11.36 2.40 -7.09
N HIS A 293 -10.58 1.35 -6.78
CA HIS A 293 -10.32 0.94 -5.41
C HIS A 293 -9.29 1.89 -4.76
N PRO A 294 -9.49 2.34 -3.51
CA PRO A 294 -8.52 3.19 -2.80
C PRO A 294 -7.09 2.60 -2.76
N ASP A 295 -6.98 1.29 -2.56
CA ASP A 295 -5.71 0.55 -2.55
C ASP A 295 -5.02 0.38 -3.91
N SER A 296 -5.67 0.73 -5.02
CA SER A 296 -5.12 0.50 -6.37
C SER A 296 -3.98 1.39 -6.76
N TYR A 297 -3.62 2.39 -5.95
CA TYR A 297 -2.82 3.54 -6.36
C TYR A 297 -3.48 4.21 -7.58
N ASN A 298 -4.26 5.29 -7.40
CA ASN A 298 -5.05 5.85 -8.51
C ASN A 298 -4.15 6.30 -9.68
N PRO A 299 -4.22 5.64 -10.85
CA PRO A 299 -3.37 5.96 -12.00
C PRO A 299 -3.78 7.23 -12.75
N GLY A 300 -4.71 8.03 -12.22
CA GLY A 300 -5.23 9.22 -12.88
C GLY A 300 -6.41 8.96 -13.82
N ARG A 301 -7.12 7.83 -13.71
CA ARG A 301 -8.28 7.52 -14.56
C ARG A 301 -9.56 8.28 -14.21
N MET A 302 -9.58 8.99 -13.08
CA MET A 302 -10.79 9.60 -12.50
C MET A 302 -11.03 11.07 -12.89
N ALA A 303 -10.23 11.67 -13.77
CA ALA A 303 -10.52 12.99 -14.32
C ALA A 303 -10.69 12.87 -15.84
N SER A 304 -11.79 13.42 -16.35
CA SER A 304 -12.14 13.49 -17.77
C SER A 304 -11.18 14.34 -18.61
N ASP A 305 -10.17 14.99 -18.02
CA ASP A 305 -9.44 16.06 -18.69
C ASP A 305 -7.91 15.80 -18.59
N GLY A 306 -7.34 15.13 -19.61
CA GLY A 306 -5.88 15.12 -19.84
C GLY A 306 -5.26 13.82 -20.37
N PRO A 307 -4.16 13.88 -21.16
CA PRO A 307 -3.61 12.74 -21.92
C PRO A 307 -2.72 11.78 -21.12
N ARG A 308 -2.51 11.96 -19.80
CA ARG A 308 -1.58 11.10 -19.04
C ARG A 308 -2.29 9.91 -18.39
N ARG A 309 -2.38 8.80 -19.13
CA ARG A 309 -2.67 7.48 -18.58
C ARG A 309 -1.41 6.90 -17.93
N GLN A 310 -1.26 6.99 -16.61
CA GLN A 310 -0.22 6.25 -15.90
C GLN A 310 -0.69 4.79 -15.71
N LEU A 311 0.22 3.82 -15.68
CA LEU A 311 -0.16 2.43 -15.40
C LEU A 311 0.08 2.14 -13.91
N VAL A 312 -0.86 1.42 -13.28
CA VAL A 312 -0.69 0.96 -11.88
C VAL A 312 0.61 0.19 -11.69
N ASP A 313 1.00 -0.64 -12.68
CA ASP A 313 2.28 -1.36 -12.66
C ASP A 313 3.49 -0.43 -12.54
N ASP A 314 3.45 0.76 -13.15
CA ASP A 314 4.56 1.71 -13.05
C ASP A 314 4.65 2.30 -11.65
N ILE A 315 3.51 2.48 -11.00
CA ILE A 315 3.42 2.97 -9.62
C ILE A 315 3.91 1.88 -8.65
N VAL A 316 3.33 0.68 -8.73
CA VAL A 316 3.67 -0.47 -7.86
C VAL A 316 5.10 -0.96 -8.06
N LYS A 317 5.70 -0.78 -9.25
CA LYS A 317 7.12 -1.12 -9.49
C LYS A 317 8.07 0.06 -9.23
N GLY A 318 7.57 1.20 -8.75
CA GLY A 318 8.39 2.40 -8.48
C GLY A 318 8.89 3.14 -9.73
N ARG A 319 8.54 2.68 -10.95
CA ARG A 319 8.92 3.34 -12.23
C ARG A 319 8.30 4.73 -12.39
N ALA A 320 7.20 5.00 -11.68
CA ALA A 320 6.51 6.28 -11.63
C ALA A 320 7.03 7.23 -10.53
N ALA A 321 8.03 6.84 -9.75
CA ALA A 321 8.54 7.66 -8.65
C ALA A 321 9.01 9.04 -9.14
N GLY A 322 8.49 10.10 -8.51
CA GLY A 322 8.70 11.49 -8.95
C GLY A 322 8.09 11.85 -10.28
N LYS A 323 7.14 11.06 -10.78
CA LYS A 323 6.36 11.28 -12.01
C LYS A 323 4.89 10.93 -11.81
N LEU A 324 4.40 10.92 -10.56
CA LEU A 324 3.03 10.52 -10.24
C LEU A 324 2.03 11.54 -10.79
N ALA A 325 1.05 11.05 -11.54
CA ALA A 325 -0.01 11.90 -12.11
C ALA A 325 -0.93 12.49 -11.04
N ARG A 326 -1.15 11.76 -9.94
CA ARG A 326 -1.96 12.20 -8.79
C ARG A 326 -1.21 11.94 -7.48
N PRO A 327 -0.32 12.87 -7.07
CA PRO A 327 0.50 12.70 -5.87
C PRO A 327 -0.30 12.47 -4.57
N GLN A 328 -1.46 13.13 -4.42
CA GLN A 328 -2.33 13.03 -3.25
C GLN A 328 -2.93 11.63 -3.10
N ASP A 329 -3.42 11.06 -4.19
CA ASP A 329 -4.04 9.73 -4.16
C ASP A 329 -3.03 8.65 -3.75
N ILE A 330 -1.75 8.80 -4.11
CA ILE A 330 -0.70 7.86 -3.68
C ILE A 330 -0.38 8.04 -2.21
N ARG A 331 -0.32 9.28 -1.71
CA ARG A 331 -0.23 9.55 -0.27
C ARG A 331 -1.35 8.84 0.48
N ASP A 332 -2.60 9.00 0.00
CA ASP A 332 -3.77 8.45 0.67
C ASP A 332 -3.75 6.92 0.64
N THR A 333 -3.32 6.30 -0.48
CA THR A 333 -3.11 4.84 -0.54
C THR A 333 -2.04 4.36 0.45
N VAL A 334 -0.88 5.02 0.54
CA VAL A 334 0.21 4.64 1.46
C VAL A 334 -0.25 4.75 2.92
N ALA A 335 -0.92 5.85 3.26
CA ALA A 335 -1.46 6.05 4.61
C ALA A 335 -2.58 5.04 4.93
N GLY A 336 -3.50 4.81 3.99
CA GLY A 336 -4.63 3.89 4.13
C GLY A 336 -4.19 2.45 4.35
N LYS A 337 -3.31 1.92 3.50
CA LYS A 337 -2.82 0.53 3.59
C LYS A 337 -2.11 0.25 4.92
N ALA A 338 -1.27 1.18 5.38
CA ALA A 338 -0.59 1.02 6.67
C ALA A 338 -1.57 1.13 7.84
N LYS A 339 -2.52 2.06 7.76
CA LYS A 339 -3.55 2.26 8.79
C LYS A 339 -4.41 1.01 9.01
N GLU A 340 -4.79 0.30 7.96
CA GLU A 340 -5.55 -0.95 8.08
C GLU A 340 -4.84 -2.00 8.94
N TRP A 341 -3.54 -2.16 8.77
CA TRP A 341 -2.73 -3.07 9.59
C TRP A 341 -2.65 -2.61 11.05
N PHE A 342 -2.48 -1.31 11.28
CA PHE A 342 -2.41 -0.78 12.64
C PHE A 342 -3.77 -0.80 13.36
N ASP A 343 -4.87 -0.56 12.65
CA ASP A 343 -6.23 -0.72 13.18
C ASP A 343 -6.52 -2.19 13.51
N ASP A 344 -6.10 -3.12 12.65
CA ASP A 344 -6.24 -4.55 12.94
C ASP A 344 -5.40 -4.99 14.13
N ALA A 345 -4.18 -4.49 14.26
CA ALA A 345 -3.31 -4.75 15.41
C ALA A 345 -3.96 -4.30 16.73
N ARG A 346 -4.48 -3.07 16.77
CA ARG A 346 -5.21 -2.53 17.93
C ARG A 346 -6.45 -3.36 18.27
N ARG A 347 -7.21 -3.78 17.25
CA ARG A 347 -8.37 -4.66 17.43
C ARG A 347 -7.98 -6.03 18.01
N LEU A 348 -6.86 -6.60 17.56
CA LEU A 348 -6.34 -7.87 18.06
C LEU A 348 -5.80 -7.75 19.50
N GLU A 349 -5.17 -6.62 19.85
CA GLU A 349 -4.80 -6.31 21.24
C GLU A 349 -6.03 -6.26 22.14
N ALA A 350 -7.05 -5.51 21.73
CA ALA A 350 -8.31 -5.38 22.47
C ALA A 350 -9.04 -6.73 22.63
N ALA A 351 -8.88 -7.64 21.67
CA ALA A 351 -9.41 -9.01 21.73
C ALA A 351 -8.54 -10.00 22.52
N GLY A 352 -7.45 -9.54 23.17
CA GLY A 352 -6.59 -10.41 23.97
C GLY A 352 -5.67 -11.32 23.14
N ASN A 353 -5.37 -10.96 21.89
CA ASN A 353 -4.48 -11.72 21.01
C ASN A 353 -3.18 -10.95 20.69
N PRO A 354 -2.27 -10.80 21.68
CA PRO A 354 -1.07 -9.97 21.54
C PRO A 354 -0.09 -10.50 20.48
N SER A 355 -0.05 -11.82 20.27
CA SER A 355 0.82 -12.43 19.26
C SER A 355 0.42 -12.02 17.84
N ALA A 356 -0.87 -12.13 17.52
CA ALA A 356 -1.39 -11.72 16.23
C ALA A 356 -1.32 -10.20 16.04
N ALA A 357 -1.55 -9.42 17.10
CA ALA A 357 -1.38 -7.97 17.04
C ALA A 357 0.05 -7.55 16.72
N ALA A 358 1.04 -8.20 17.35
CA ALA A 358 2.44 -7.92 17.08
C ALA A 358 2.83 -8.29 15.64
N GLU A 359 2.27 -9.36 15.06
CA GLU A 359 2.44 -9.66 13.63
C GLU A 359 1.80 -8.59 12.73
N ALA A 360 0.61 -8.10 13.09
CA ALA A 360 -0.05 -7.03 12.34
C ALA A 360 0.72 -5.70 12.40
N TYR A 361 1.26 -5.30 13.56
CA TYR A 361 2.15 -4.13 13.67
C TYR A 361 3.42 -4.32 12.83
N ALA A 362 4.07 -5.47 12.93
CA ALA A 362 5.28 -5.77 12.15
C ALA A 362 5.00 -5.65 10.65
N GLU A 363 3.88 -6.22 10.18
CA GLU A 363 3.48 -6.19 8.78
C GLU A 363 3.17 -4.76 8.31
N GLY A 364 2.45 -3.96 9.09
CA GLY A 364 2.20 -2.55 8.76
C GLY A 364 3.50 -1.72 8.64
N MET A 365 4.45 -1.92 9.57
CA MET A 365 5.78 -1.29 9.51
C MET A 365 6.57 -1.73 8.28
N ARG A 366 6.49 -3.03 7.94
CA ARG A 366 7.12 -3.63 6.75
C ARG A 366 6.54 -3.07 5.45
N GLN A 367 5.23 -2.81 5.39
CA GLN A 367 4.58 -2.18 4.23
C GLN A 367 5.06 -0.73 4.02
N LEU A 368 5.22 0.04 5.09
CA LEU A 368 5.79 1.39 4.99
C LEU A 368 7.25 1.38 4.51
N GLY A 369 8.05 0.41 4.96
CA GLY A 369 9.40 0.18 4.43
C GLY A 369 9.40 -0.14 2.93
N LYS A 370 8.48 -1.00 2.47
CA LYS A 370 8.28 -1.30 1.03
C LYS A 370 7.93 -0.04 0.24
N ASP A 371 6.98 0.77 0.72
CA ASP A 371 6.54 1.97 0.01
C ASP A 371 7.65 3.03 -0.07
N TYR A 372 8.49 3.15 0.98
CA TYR A 372 9.69 3.96 0.93
C TYR A 372 10.69 3.48 -0.15
N GLU A 373 11.04 2.19 -0.16
CA GLU A 373 11.97 1.63 -1.17
C GLU A 373 11.39 1.64 -2.59
N ARG A 374 10.06 1.74 -2.73
CA ARG A 374 9.38 1.81 -4.01
C ARG A 374 9.28 3.24 -4.56
N HIS A 375 8.87 4.19 -3.73
CA HIS A 375 8.49 5.53 -4.18
C HIS A 375 9.52 6.61 -3.87
N VAL A 376 10.31 6.43 -2.81
CA VAL A 376 11.21 7.48 -2.30
C VAL A 376 12.65 7.19 -2.68
N ALA A 377 13.18 6.04 -2.25
CA ALA A 377 14.60 5.74 -2.44
C ALA A 377 15.04 5.72 -3.92
N PRO A 378 14.30 5.11 -4.87
CA PRO A 378 14.68 5.10 -6.28
C PRO A 378 14.67 6.50 -6.89
N PHE A 379 13.70 7.34 -6.51
CA PHE A 379 13.65 8.71 -6.97
C PHE A 379 14.88 9.50 -6.51
N LEU A 380 15.20 9.43 -5.21
CA LEU A 380 16.33 10.18 -4.64
C LEU A 380 17.65 9.73 -5.27
N ARG A 381 17.84 8.42 -5.46
CA ARG A 381 19.01 7.87 -6.17
C ARG A 381 19.09 8.35 -7.62
N ASN A 382 17.97 8.40 -8.34
CA ASN A 382 17.92 8.94 -9.71
C ASN A 382 18.24 10.44 -9.80
N GLN A 383 18.13 11.18 -8.70
CA GLN A 383 18.55 12.57 -8.59
C GLN A 383 19.98 12.72 -8.05
N ASN A 384 20.75 11.64 -7.94
CA ASN A 384 22.09 11.60 -7.32
C ASN A 384 22.10 12.08 -5.87
N LEU A 385 21.02 11.84 -5.13
CA LEU A 385 20.90 12.16 -3.71
C LEU A 385 21.05 10.91 -2.87
N ASP A 386 21.70 11.07 -1.72
CA ASP A 386 21.68 10.06 -0.67
C ASP A 386 20.27 10.01 -0.02
N PRO A 387 19.54 8.90 -0.16
CA PRO A 387 18.23 8.76 0.47
C PRO A 387 18.26 8.92 1.99
N ALA A 388 19.36 8.52 2.63
CA ALA A 388 19.53 8.63 4.08
C ALA A 388 19.72 10.08 4.54
N ALA A 389 20.20 10.98 3.66
CA ALA A 389 20.40 12.39 3.98
C ALA A 389 19.20 13.28 3.60
N ALA A 390 18.36 12.83 2.67
CA ALA A 390 17.26 13.64 2.13
C ALA A 390 15.96 13.55 2.93
N LEU A 391 15.78 12.51 3.74
CA LEU A 391 14.60 12.34 4.59
C LEU A 391 14.59 13.33 5.78
N PRO A 392 13.41 13.78 6.23
CA PRO A 392 13.26 14.42 7.53
C PRO A 392 13.81 13.50 8.64
N PRO A 393 14.63 14.01 9.59
CA PRO A 393 15.30 13.16 10.59
C PRO A 393 14.35 12.27 11.40
N ARG A 394 13.17 12.80 11.76
CA ARG A 394 12.15 12.06 12.52
C ARG A 394 11.54 10.91 11.71
N LEU A 395 11.26 11.15 10.43
CA LEU A 395 10.76 10.11 9.51
C LEU A 395 11.85 9.07 9.24
N LYS A 396 13.10 9.49 9.04
CA LYS A 396 14.24 8.57 8.90
C LYS A 396 14.36 7.65 10.12
N ALA A 397 14.35 8.22 11.33
CA ALA A 397 14.43 7.43 12.56
C ALA A 397 13.25 6.44 12.69
N ALA A 398 12.04 6.84 12.31
CA ALA A 398 10.89 5.94 12.26
C ALA A 398 11.08 4.78 11.26
N LEU A 399 11.55 5.06 10.04
CA LEU A 399 11.83 4.03 9.03
C LEU A 399 12.99 3.10 9.45
N ASP A 400 14.00 3.62 10.14
CA ASP A 400 15.09 2.83 10.70
C ASP A 400 14.57 1.86 11.79
N ILE A 401 13.60 2.29 12.62
CA ILE A 401 12.91 1.42 13.58
C ILE A 401 12.12 0.33 12.85
N PHE A 402 11.36 0.68 11.80
CA PHE A 402 10.59 -0.29 11.02
C PHE A 402 11.47 -1.36 10.40
N LYS A 403 12.63 -0.96 9.87
CA LYS A 403 13.63 -1.89 9.36
C LYS A 403 14.16 -2.85 10.45
N LYS A 404 14.40 -2.35 11.67
CA LYS A 404 14.80 -3.21 12.79
C LYS A 404 13.71 -4.20 13.18
N VAL A 405 12.44 -3.78 13.18
CA VAL A 405 11.29 -4.68 13.42
C VAL A 405 11.17 -5.74 12.33
N GLU A 406 11.31 -5.37 11.06
CA GLU A 406 11.33 -6.33 9.94
C GLU A 406 12.45 -7.38 10.11
N GLN A 407 13.68 -6.94 10.38
CA GLN A 407 14.83 -7.82 10.64
C GLN A 407 14.65 -8.67 11.91
N GLY A 408 14.00 -8.10 12.91
CA GLY A 408 13.65 -8.74 14.18
C GLY A 408 12.59 -9.83 14.05
N THR A 409 11.79 -9.82 12.97
CA THR A 409 10.68 -10.76 12.77
C THR A 409 11.18 -12.22 12.69
N THR A 410 12.34 -12.46 12.04
CA THR A 410 12.91 -13.81 11.91
C THR A 410 13.98 -14.12 12.96
N SER A 411 14.59 -13.10 13.57
CA SER A 411 15.70 -13.27 14.53
C SER A 411 15.26 -13.19 15.99
N GLY A 412 14.12 -12.54 16.29
CA GLY A 412 13.68 -12.23 17.66
C GLY A 412 14.50 -11.13 18.33
N ALA A 413 15.48 -10.53 17.64
CA ALA A 413 16.43 -9.57 18.22
C ALA A 413 15.80 -8.20 18.51
N TYR A 414 14.71 -7.85 17.83
CA TYR A 414 14.02 -6.57 17.99
C TYR A 414 12.52 -6.76 17.76
N THR A 415 11.71 -6.60 18.80
CA THR A 415 10.27 -6.92 18.71
C THR A 415 9.45 -5.73 18.21
N PRO A 416 8.24 -5.96 17.65
CA PRO A 416 7.33 -4.87 17.27
C PRO A 416 7.01 -3.92 18.43
N GLU A 417 6.81 -4.45 19.62
CA GLU A 417 6.52 -3.68 20.84
C GLU A 417 7.71 -2.81 21.24
N GLN A 418 8.93 -3.33 21.12
CA GLN A 418 10.16 -2.55 21.29
C GLN A 418 10.22 -1.39 20.29
N GLY A 419 9.85 -1.66 19.03
CA GLY A 419 9.72 -0.65 17.98
C GLY A 419 8.68 0.42 18.30
N LEU A 420 7.50 0.04 18.82
CA LEU A 420 6.46 0.98 19.23
C LEU A 420 6.94 1.92 20.35
N ARG A 421 7.69 1.41 21.34
CA ARG A 421 8.28 2.25 22.40
C ARG A 421 9.37 3.17 21.88
N ALA A 422 10.23 2.67 21.01
CA ALA A 422 11.23 3.49 20.34
C ALA A 422 10.58 4.61 19.53
N LEU A 423 9.50 4.31 18.80
CA LEU A 423 8.77 5.25 17.98
C LEU A 423 8.08 6.34 18.82
N GLN A 424 7.44 5.97 19.93
CA GLN A 424 6.84 6.92 20.87
C GLN A 424 7.84 7.95 21.39
N SER A 425 9.09 7.54 21.61
CA SER A 425 10.15 8.45 22.08
C SER A 425 10.53 9.54 21.07
N LEU A 426 10.18 9.36 19.79
CA LEU A 426 10.40 10.37 18.75
C LEU A 426 9.35 11.48 18.75
N SER A 427 8.39 11.45 19.67
CA SER A 427 7.40 12.52 19.84
C SER A 427 8.09 13.83 20.23
N CYS A 428 7.66 14.95 19.67
CA CYS A 428 8.29 16.26 19.90
C CYS A 428 7.26 17.33 20.23
N ARG A 429 7.64 18.34 20.99
CA ARG A 429 6.78 19.50 21.28
C ARG A 429 6.84 20.51 20.14
N THR A 430 5.72 21.16 19.86
CA THR A 430 5.65 22.35 18.99
C THR A 430 6.07 23.60 19.79
N PRO A 431 6.47 24.67 19.10
CA PRO A 431 6.75 25.97 19.72
C PRO A 431 5.58 26.55 20.54
N GLY A 432 4.34 26.13 20.25
CA GLY A 432 3.14 26.53 20.99
C GLY A 432 2.76 25.60 22.15
N GLY A 433 3.66 24.70 22.58
CA GLY A 433 3.40 23.77 23.70
C GLY A 433 2.57 22.53 23.34
N GLY A 434 2.14 22.39 22.08
CA GLY A 434 1.46 21.19 21.61
C GLY A 434 2.42 20.00 21.50
N ASN A 435 1.90 18.77 21.64
CA ASN A 435 2.70 17.56 21.42
C ASN A 435 2.41 17.03 20.01
N ILE A 436 3.45 16.78 19.21
CA ILE A 436 3.35 16.02 17.97
C ILE A 436 3.77 14.59 18.28
N PRO A 437 2.82 13.68 18.57
CA PRO A 437 3.16 12.29 18.82
C PRO A 437 3.82 11.68 17.58
N MET A 438 4.70 10.71 17.81
CA MET A 438 5.17 9.82 16.76
C MET A 438 4.59 8.42 17.01
N SER A 439 3.65 8.03 16.17
CA SER A 439 2.98 6.73 16.15
C SER A 439 3.17 6.08 14.77
N PRO A 440 2.83 4.79 14.60
CA PRO A 440 2.90 4.14 13.28
C PRO A 440 2.03 4.87 12.25
N ASP A 441 0.82 5.27 12.64
CA ASP A 441 -0.10 6.06 11.81
C ASP A 441 0.53 7.40 11.39
N LYS A 442 1.23 8.08 12.33
CA LYS A 442 1.89 9.35 12.02
C LYS A 442 3.09 9.17 11.08
N ALA A 443 3.86 8.10 11.23
CA ALA A 443 4.95 7.77 10.30
C ALA A 443 4.41 7.46 8.89
N ALA A 444 3.27 6.78 8.78
CA ALA A 444 2.59 6.53 7.52
C ALA A 444 2.15 7.84 6.85
N GLU A 445 1.53 8.73 7.61
CA GLU A 445 1.12 10.06 7.14
C GLU A 445 2.33 10.89 6.70
N ASP A 446 3.38 10.95 7.51
CA ASP A 446 4.62 11.70 7.22
C ASP A 446 5.30 11.16 5.95
N LEU A 447 5.32 9.84 5.73
CA LEU A 447 5.83 9.21 4.50
C LEU A 447 4.96 9.57 3.28
N GLY A 448 3.64 9.45 3.41
CA GLY A 448 2.71 9.80 2.34
C GLY A 448 2.84 11.29 1.94
N LEU A 449 2.90 12.20 2.92
CA LEU A 449 3.15 13.62 2.70
C LEU A 449 4.50 13.87 2.03
N PHE A 450 5.54 13.12 2.39
CA PHE A 450 6.84 13.21 1.74
C PHE A 450 6.73 12.80 0.25
N ILE A 451 6.08 11.68 -0.06
CA ILE A 451 5.83 11.23 -1.45
C ILE A 451 5.03 12.27 -2.23
N GLU A 452 3.97 12.82 -1.63
CA GLU A 452 3.16 13.88 -2.24
C GLU A 452 4.02 15.10 -2.57
N MET A 453 4.79 15.58 -1.60
CA MET A 453 5.70 16.71 -1.76
C MET A 453 6.72 16.45 -2.88
N MET A 454 7.32 15.25 -2.90
CA MET A 454 8.27 14.86 -3.93
C MET A 454 7.67 14.97 -5.33
N ASN A 455 6.44 14.51 -5.52
CA ASN A 455 5.82 14.49 -6.83
C ASN A 455 5.12 15.81 -7.20
N LYS A 456 4.69 16.62 -6.24
CA LYS A 456 4.13 17.96 -6.53
C LYS A 456 5.19 18.99 -6.87
N TRP A 457 6.26 19.02 -6.06
CA TRP A 457 7.21 20.13 -6.08
C TRP A 457 8.49 19.83 -6.86
N MET A 458 8.80 18.55 -7.14
CA MET A 458 9.96 18.18 -7.96
C MET A 458 9.60 17.88 -9.43
N ILE A 459 8.35 18.09 -9.85
CA ILE A 459 7.86 17.91 -11.25
C ILE A 459 7.27 19.20 -11.85
N GLN A 460 7.82 20.37 -11.52
CA GLN A 460 7.59 21.56 -12.36
C GLN A 460 8.87 22.01 -13.07
N GLY A 461 9.62 21.01 -13.55
CA GLY A 461 10.74 21.19 -14.46
C GLY A 461 10.62 20.24 -15.64
N ARG A 462 9.69 20.51 -16.55
CA ARG A 462 9.79 20.19 -17.98
C ARG A 462 9.09 21.28 -18.76
#